data_AF-A0A3N7FNB0-F1
#
_entry.id   AF-A0A3N7FNB0-F1
#
_cell.length_a   1.000
_cell.length_b   1.000
_cell.length_c   1.000
_cell.angle_alpha   90.00
_cell.angle_beta   90.00
_cell.angle_gamma   90.00
#
_symmetry.space_group_name_H-M   'P 1'
#
loop_
_entity.id
_entity.type
_entity.pdbx_description
1 polymer ?
#
loop_
_entity_poly.entity_id
_entity_poly.type
_entity_poly.pdbx_seq_one_letter_code
_entity_poly.pdbx_strand_id
1 'polypeptide(L)'
;MAHTEPLKQAPAVSSLPGGRSTPLPPSDTGRAARTGLWVLGLGLGGFLLWAGLAPLDEGVPSQGVVAIDTKRKAVQHLSGGIVKKVFVREGDVVQAGQPLITLDDAVAKANYEAVRQRYLGLRAVQGRLLAEQTGAAAIVFHPDLQAAVTDPLIQQQIKNQEQLIQSRRAALRADLQGIEESIQGQHALLQAYAGMLTSRRGQLASLEEELRHTRELVKEGYAPRNRQLELERMVADSSLAITELLGNTARTQRTVGEMRQRALARQQEYRKEVETNLADITREVQSDADKFTALKADLDRTEIRAPAAGQVVGLAVQTVGAVVQAGQQLMGIVPPDEPLVLEARVAPHLIDKVRPGLHADVRFSAFAHSPQLVVQGELASVSGDLLTDAQSNQTYYLARVKVTPDGMKTLGARHLQPGMPAEVVIKTGERTMLTYLLGPLLKRMSGSLKEE
;
A
#
# COMPACT_ATOMS: atom_id res chain seq x y z
N MET A 1 13.40 99.10 88.76
CA MET A 1 13.42 98.64 87.36
C MET A 1 12.33 97.59 87.21
N ALA A 2 11.31 97.95 86.41
CA ALA A 2 10.23 97.17 85.77
C ALA A 2 9.64 95.95 86.53
N HIS A 3 8.42 96.05 87.09
CA HIS A 3 7.10 95.84 86.44
C HIS A 3 6.88 94.36 86.01
N THR A 4 5.82 93.63 86.38
CA THR A 4 4.47 94.03 86.83
C THR A 4 3.74 92.83 87.48
N GLU A 5 3.02 93.13 88.56
CA GLU A 5 1.92 92.42 89.24
C GLU A 5 0.68 92.09 88.34
N PRO A 6 -0.43 91.48 88.84
CA PRO A 6 -0.62 90.59 90.01
C PRO A 6 -1.62 89.41 89.80
N LEU A 7 -1.71 88.62 90.87
CA LEU A 7 -2.76 87.65 91.24
C LEU A 7 -4.21 88.15 91.11
N LYS A 8 -5.16 87.20 90.91
CA LYS A 8 -6.53 87.34 91.45
C LYS A 8 -7.06 86.01 92.01
N GLN A 9 -7.50 86.08 93.26
CA GLN A 9 -8.01 85.02 94.13
C GLN A 9 -9.43 84.55 93.76
N ALA A 10 -9.74 83.30 94.14
CA ALA A 10 -11.07 82.67 94.24
C ALA A 10 -11.86 83.18 95.48
N PRO A 11 -13.03 82.64 95.95
CA PRO A 11 -13.88 81.50 95.51
C PRO A 11 -15.43 81.69 95.72
N ALA A 12 -16.16 80.55 95.71
CA ALA A 12 -17.54 80.23 96.18
C ALA A 12 -18.67 80.50 95.15
N VAL A 13 -19.62 79.58 94.88
CA VAL A 13 -20.63 79.07 95.82
C VAL A 13 -21.10 77.65 95.47
N SER A 14 -21.33 76.87 96.52
CA SER A 14 -21.98 75.56 96.64
C SER A 14 -23.48 75.54 96.31
N SER A 15 -23.97 74.49 95.62
CA SER A 15 -25.20 73.75 96.01
C SER A 15 -25.49 72.57 95.06
N LEU A 16 -25.40 71.35 95.59
CA LEU A 16 -26.29 70.22 95.25
C LEU A 16 -27.63 70.44 96.01
N PRO A 17 -28.75 69.71 95.78
CA PRO A 17 -28.93 68.45 95.03
C PRO A 17 -30.23 68.39 94.19
N GLY A 18 -30.46 67.29 93.46
CA GLY A 18 -31.76 66.99 92.85
C GLY A 18 -31.80 65.62 92.17
N GLY A 19 -32.22 64.59 92.93
CA GLY A 19 -32.34 63.22 92.46
C GLY A 19 -33.38 63.05 91.34
N ARG A 20 -33.08 62.18 90.38
CA ARG A 20 -34.03 61.69 89.38
C ARG A 20 -34.17 60.18 89.52
N SER A 21 -35.37 59.75 89.90
CA SER A 21 -35.85 58.38 89.87
C SER A 21 -35.86 57.84 88.43
N THR A 22 -35.16 56.73 88.19
CA THR A 22 -35.20 55.95 86.95
C THR A 22 -36.45 55.06 86.92
N PRO A 23 -37.28 55.10 85.86
CA PRO A 23 -38.35 54.13 85.68
C PRO A 23 -37.78 52.83 85.11
N LEU A 24 -38.16 51.68 85.70
CA LEU A 24 -37.85 50.35 85.18
C LEU A 24 -38.62 50.09 83.87
N PRO A 25 -38.00 49.49 82.84
CA PRO A 25 -38.69 49.12 81.60
C PRO A 25 -39.64 47.95 81.81
N PRO A 26 -40.80 47.90 81.11
CA PRO A 26 -41.76 46.81 81.25
C PRO A 26 -41.19 45.51 80.65
N SER A 27 -41.23 44.45 81.44
CA SER A 27 -40.86 43.09 81.09
C SER A 27 -41.97 42.40 80.28
N ASP A 28 -41.84 42.39 78.96
CA ASP A 28 -42.47 41.36 78.11
C ASP A 28 -41.56 40.96 76.94
N THR A 29 -40.36 40.50 77.28
CA THR A 29 -39.33 40.02 76.33
C THR A 29 -39.60 38.61 75.79
N GLY A 30 -40.65 37.92 76.27
CA GLY A 30 -40.95 36.54 75.87
C GLY A 30 -41.46 36.39 74.43
N ARG A 31 -42.21 37.38 73.91
CA ARG A 31 -42.77 37.34 72.55
C ARG A 31 -41.74 37.74 71.49
N ALA A 32 -41.00 38.83 71.72
CA ALA A 32 -39.96 39.30 70.80
C ALA A 32 -38.78 38.32 70.68
N ALA A 33 -38.38 37.67 71.78
CA ALA A 33 -37.34 36.63 71.76
C ALA A 33 -37.80 35.38 71.00
N ARG A 34 -39.07 34.97 71.14
CA ARG A 34 -39.64 33.83 70.40
C ARG A 34 -39.78 34.12 68.90
N THR A 35 -40.19 35.33 68.51
CA THR A 35 -40.24 35.72 67.09
C THR A 35 -38.85 35.83 66.49
N GLY A 36 -37.88 36.37 67.24
CA GLY A 36 -36.47 36.41 66.82
C GLY A 36 -35.88 35.00 66.63
N LEU A 37 -36.18 34.06 67.54
CA LEU A 37 -35.74 32.68 67.44
C LEU A 37 -36.36 31.95 66.24
N TRP A 38 -37.63 32.22 65.92
CA TRP A 38 -38.31 31.67 64.74
C TRP A 38 -37.74 32.23 63.42
N VAL A 39 -37.48 33.53 63.36
CA VAL A 39 -36.85 34.17 62.19
C VAL A 39 -35.42 33.67 61.99
N LEU A 40 -34.66 33.50 63.08
CA LEU A 40 -33.33 32.92 63.03
C LEU A 40 -33.38 31.45 62.59
N GLY A 41 -34.31 30.67 63.13
CA GLY A 41 -34.50 29.26 62.78
C GLY A 41 -34.91 29.06 61.32
N LEU A 42 -35.83 29.90 60.80
CA LEU A 42 -36.22 29.89 59.39
C LEU A 42 -35.12 30.44 58.47
N GLY A 43 -34.42 31.49 58.88
CA GLY A 43 -33.33 32.08 58.10
C GLY A 43 -32.11 31.18 58.02
N LEU A 44 -31.64 30.67 59.16
CA LEU A 44 -30.52 29.72 59.23
C LEU A 44 -30.92 28.35 58.65
N GLY A 45 -32.11 27.86 58.98
CA GLY A 45 -32.64 26.60 58.44
C GLY A 45 -32.85 26.66 56.93
N GLY A 46 -33.42 27.76 56.44
CA GLY A 46 -33.58 28.03 55.00
C GLY A 46 -32.23 28.19 54.28
N PHE A 47 -31.27 28.87 54.89
CA PHE A 47 -29.91 29.00 54.35
C PHE A 47 -29.16 27.67 54.34
N LEU A 48 -29.23 26.86 55.40
CA LEU A 48 -28.60 25.53 55.45
C LEU A 48 -29.26 24.55 54.49
N LEU A 49 -30.58 24.62 54.34
CA LEU A 49 -31.33 23.84 53.36
C LEU A 49 -30.91 24.25 51.94
N TRP A 50 -30.87 25.54 51.63
CA TRP A 50 -30.39 26.02 50.34
C TRP A 50 -28.91 25.69 50.10
N ALA A 51 -28.04 25.88 51.08
CA ALA A 51 -26.60 25.58 50.99
C ALA A 51 -26.31 24.08 50.84
N GLY A 52 -27.22 23.21 51.29
CA GLY A 52 -27.17 21.77 51.11
C GLY A 52 -27.82 21.26 49.81
N LEU A 53 -28.66 22.06 49.15
CA LEU A 53 -29.33 21.67 47.89
C LEU A 53 -28.81 22.42 46.65
N ALA A 54 -28.15 23.57 46.81
CA ALA A 54 -27.65 24.36 45.69
C ALA A 54 -26.35 23.74 45.11
N PRO A 55 -26.35 23.27 43.86
CA PRO A 55 -25.15 22.77 43.21
C PRO A 55 -24.22 23.94 42.83
N LEU A 56 -22.96 23.87 43.23
CA LEU A 56 -21.86 24.69 42.72
C LEU A 56 -20.96 23.80 41.84
N ASP A 57 -20.68 24.26 40.63
CA ASP A 57 -19.76 23.59 39.71
C ASP A 57 -18.32 23.57 40.29
N GLU A 58 -17.72 22.37 40.39
CA GLU A 58 -16.30 22.19 40.73
C GLU A 58 -15.47 22.06 39.44
N GLY A 59 -14.59 23.02 39.21
CA GLY A 59 -13.72 23.07 38.04
C GLY A 59 -12.24 22.87 38.37
N VAL A 60 -11.52 22.18 37.49
CA VAL A 60 -10.05 22.16 37.48
C VAL A 60 -9.56 23.20 36.47
N PRO A 61 -9.01 24.35 36.92
CA PRO A 61 -8.44 25.33 36.00
C PRO A 61 -7.13 24.78 35.43
N SER A 62 -6.99 24.86 34.11
CA SER A 62 -5.83 24.36 33.37
C SER A 62 -5.48 25.35 32.28
N GLN A 63 -4.18 25.64 32.14
CA GLN A 63 -3.71 26.48 31.05
C GLN A 63 -3.65 25.63 29.78
N GLY A 64 -4.21 26.13 28.69
CA GLY A 64 -4.22 25.44 27.42
C GLY A 64 -3.85 26.31 26.24
N VAL A 65 -3.61 25.64 25.12
CA VAL A 65 -3.35 26.27 23.82
C VAL A 65 -4.22 25.61 22.78
N VAL A 66 -4.66 26.37 21.79
CA VAL A 66 -5.32 25.81 20.61
C VAL A 66 -4.26 25.10 19.79
N ALA A 67 -4.40 23.79 19.63
CA ALA A 67 -3.56 22.98 18.77
C ALA A 67 -4.39 22.42 17.61
N ILE A 68 -3.74 22.15 16.49
CA ILE A 68 -4.34 21.31 15.47
C ILE A 68 -4.22 19.87 15.98
N ASP A 69 -5.27 19.05 15.87
CA ASP A 69 -5.15 17.60 16.10
C ASP A 69 -4.25 16.99 15.02
N THR A 70 -2.94 17.20 15.16
CA THR A 70 -2.07 17.24 14.00
C THR A 70 -1.82 15.83 13.50
N LYS A 71 -2.60 15.38 12.53
CA LYS A 71 -2.31 14.13 11.80
C LYS A 71 -1.41 14.45 10.62
N ARG A 72 -0.27 15.10 10.94
CA ARG A 72 0.78 15.43 9.97
C ARG A 72 1.09 14.18 9.16
N LYS A 73 0.85 14.23 7.85
CA LYS A 73 1.25 13.14 6.98
C LYS A 73 2.72 13.33 6.65
N ALA A 74 3.58 12.56 7.31
CA ALA A 74 5.01 12.55 7.04
C ALA A 74 5.26 12.01 5.62
N VAL A 75 5.96 12.80 4.81
CA VAL A 75 6.46 12.40 3.49
C VAL A 75 7.89 11.92 3.68
N GLN A 76 8.12 10.64 3.41
CA GLN A 76 9.42 9.97 3.57
C GLN A 76 9.76 9.23 2.27
N HIS A 77 11.06 9.00 2.03
CA HIS A 77 11.50 8.25 0.86
C HIS A 77 12.11 6.90 1.26
N LEU A 78 11.66 5.80 0.65
CA LEU A 78 12.04 4.44 1.06
C LEU A 78 13.52 4.14 0.82
N SER A 79 14.04 4.44 -0.38
CA SER A 79 15.38 4.02 -0.83
C SER A 79 16.44 5.12 -0.71
N GLY A 80 16.04 6.37 -0.46
CA GLY A 80 16.94 7.53 -0.56
C GLY A 80 17.32 7.90 -2.01
N GLY A 81 18.28 8.80 -2.17
CA GLY A 81 18.77 9.26 -3.48
C GLY A 81 19.31 10.70 -3.47
N ILE A 82 19.77 11.18 -4.61
CA ILE A 82 20.27 12.56 -4.77
C ILE A 82 19.12 13.43 -5.26
N VAL A 83 18.88 14.58 -4.62
CA VAL A 83 17.84 15.52 -5.06
C VAL A 83 18.25 16.20 -6.35
N LYS A 84 17.45 16.01 -7.41
CA LYS A 84 17.61 16.67 -8.71
C LYS A 84 16.86 17.99 -8.76
N LYS A 85 15.65 18.04 -8.19
CA LYS A 85 14.81 19.24 -8.17
C LYS A 85 13.83 19.23 -6.98
N VAL A 86 13.63 20.39 -6.38
CA VAL A 86 12.60 20.64 -5.36
C VAL A 86 11.57 21.60 -5.96
N PHE A 87 10.28 21.24 -5.91
CA PHE A 87 9.18 22.03 -6.49
C PHE A 87 8.42 22.90 -5.49
N VAL A 88 8.62 22.65 -4.20
CA VAL A 88 7.85 23.27 -3.11
C VAL A 88 8.76 23.98 -2.12
N ARG A 89 8.20 24.95 -1.40
CA ARG A 89 8.85 25.69 -0.32
C ARG A 89 8.09 25.49 0.99
N GLU A 90 8.74 25.83 2.09
CA GLU A 90 8.12 25.85 3.41
C GLU A 90 6.88 26.75 3.39
N GLY A 91 5.74 26.23 3.85
CA GLY A 91 4.47 26.95 3.89
C GLY A 91 3.64 26.93 2.60
N ASP A 92 4.11 26.31 1.52
CA ASP A 92 3.33 26.19 0.28
C ASP A 92 2.13 25.24 0.46
N VAL A 93 1.02 25.54 -0.23
CA VAL A 93 -0.17 24.69 -0.28
C VAL A 93 -0.08 23.77 -1.50
N VAL A 94 -0.16 22.47 -1.27
CA VAL A 94 -0.05 21.43 -2.30
C VAL A 94 -1.35 20.64 -2.44
N GLN A 95 -1.56 20.06 -3.61
CA GLN A 95 -2.66 19.12 -3.88
C GLN A 95 -2.19 17.67 -3.76
N ALA A 96 -3.12 16.74 -3.53
CA ALA A 96 -2.80 15.31 -3.52
C ALA A 96 -2.26 14.87 -4.89
N GLY A 97 -1.14 14.13 -4.89
CA GLY A 97 -0.46 13.66 -6.10
C GLY A 97 0.47 14.69 -6.76
N GLN A 98 0.51 15.93 -6.27
CA GLN A 98 1.42 16.95 -6.79
C GLN A 98 2.89 16.56 -6.56
N PRO A 99 3.78 16.69 -7.56
CA PRO A 99 5.22 16.47 -7.39
C PRO A 99 5.82 17.46 -6.41
N LEU A 100 6.55 16.96 -5.42
CA LEU A 100 7.20 17.74 -4.37
C LEU A 100 8.71 17.82 -4.61
N ILE A 101 9.34 16.66 -4.81
CA ILE A 101 10.78 16.52 -5.02
C ILE A 101 10.99 15.47 -6.11
N THR A 102 11.91 15.73 -7.03
CA THR A 102 12.42 14.72 -7.97
C THR A 102 13.85 14.39 -7.58
N LEU A 103 14.12 13.11 -7.43
CA LEU A 103 15.46 12.55 -7.25
C LEU A 103 16.14 12.33 -8.60
N ASP A 104 17.44 12.10 -8.60
CA ASP A 104 18.17 11.69 -9.79
C ASP A 104 17.72 10.30 -10.24
N ASP A 105 17.09 10.26 -11.40
CA ASP A 105 16.48 9.09 -12.01
C ASP A 105 17.44 8.36 -12.97
N ALA A 106 18.64 8.87 -13.23
CA ALA A 106 19.52 8.34 -14.28
C ALA A 106 19.80 6.83 -14.12
N VAL A 107 20.15 6.38 -12.91
CA VAL A 107 20.44 4.97 -12.62
C VAL A 107 19.18 4.12 -12.63
N ALA A 108 18.11 4.58 -11.98
CA ALA A 108 16.83 3.87 -11.93
C ALA A 108 16.24 3.68 -13.34
N LYS A 109 16.29 4.74 -14.16
CA LYS A 109 15.82 4.75 -15.53
C LYS A 109 16.65 3.84 -16.43
N ALA A 110 17.98 3.86 -16.32
CA ALA A 110 18.85 2.97 -17.08
C ALA A 110 18.56 1.49 -16.76
N ASN A 111 18.41 1.15 -15.48
CA ASN A 111 18.07 -0.20 -15.04
C ASN A 111 16.68 -0.63 -15.52
N TYR A 112 15.69 0.25 -15.39
CA TYR A 112 14.34 0.01 -15.88
C TYR A 112 14.32 -0.23 -17.40
N GLU A 113 14.95 0.64 -18.20
CA GLU A 113 14.99 0.48 -19.66
C GLU A 113 15.74 -0.79 -20.08
N ALA A 114 16.84 -1.14 -19.40
CA ALA A 114 17.57 -2.38 -19.69
C ALA A 114 16.70 -3.63 -19.49
N VAL A 115 15.97 -3.71 -18.37
CA VAL A 115 15.06 -4.83 -18.08
C VAL A 115 13.83 -4.77 -18.98
N ARG A 116 13.27 -3.59 -19.25
CA ARG A 116 12.14 -3.41 -20.18
C ARG A 116 12.47 -3.94 -21.57
N GLN A 117 13.61 -3.56 -22.15
CA GLN A 117 14.04 -4.02 -23.47
C GLN A 117 14.24 -5.54 -23.51
N ARG A 118 14.86 -6.11 -22.47
CA ARG A 118 15.04 -7.57 -22.38
C ARG A 118 13.71 -8.30 -22.24
N TYR A 119 12.84 -7.85 -21.34
CA TYR A 119 11.53 -8.44 -21.09
C TYR A 119 10.65 -8.45 -22.34
N LEU A 120 10.55 -7.30 -23.03
CA LEU A 120 9.76 -7.18 -24.26
C LEU A 120 10.35 -8.02 -25.40
N GLY A 121 11.68 -8.08 -25.51
CA GLY A 121 12.34 -8.99 -26.45
C GLY A 121 12.00 -10.46 -26.20
N LEU A 122 12.03 -10.89 -24.94
CA LEU A 122 11.63 -12.24 -24.54
C LEU A 122 10.14 -12.51 -24.83
N ARG A 123 9.26 -11.53 -24.62
CA ARG A 123 7.83 -11.64 -25.00
C ARG A 123 7.64 -11.82 -26.50
N ALA A 124 8.43 -11.14 -27.34
CA ALA A 124 8.40 -11.34 -28.79
C ALA A 124 8.81 -12.78 -29.16
N VAL A 125 9.89 -13.29 -28.55
CA VAL A 125 10.36 -14.67 -28.74
C VAL A 125 9.30 -15.68 -28.27
N GLN A 126 8.67 -15.43 -27.13
CA GLN A 126 7.60 -16.29 -26.58
C GLN A 126 6.42 -16.37 -27.55
N GLY A 127 5.95 -15.24 -28.08
CA GLY A 127 4.89 -15.19 -29.08
C GLY A 127 5.22 -16.03 -30.32
N ARG A 128 6.45 -15.91 -30.83
CA ARG A 128 6.94 -16.73 -31.95
C ARG A 128 6.88 -18.23 -31.63
N LEU A 129 7.42 -18.64 -30.48
CA LEU A 129 7.48 -20.05 -30.08
C LEU A 129 6.09 -20.65 -29.87
N LEU A 130 5.13 -19.89 -29.31
CA LEU A 130 3.73 -20.31 -29.21
C LEU A 130 3.09 -20.52 -30.60
N ALA A 131 3.38 -19.64 -31.56
CA ALA A 131 2.92 -19.80 -32.94
C ALA A 131 3.58 -20.99 -33.65
N GLU A 132 4.85 -21.29 -33.35
CA GLU A 132 5.53 -22.50 -33.86
C GLU A 132 4.95 -23.77 -33.23
N GLN A 133 4.69 -23.79 -31.93
CA GLN A 133 4.11 -24.94 -31.21
C GLN A 133 2.70 -25.28 -31.71
N THR A 134 1.86 -24.27 -31.94
CA THR A 134 0.46 -24.44 -32.37
C THR A 134 0.31 -24.56 -33.88
N GLY A 135 1.35 -24.25 -34.66
CA GLY A 135 1.27 -24.19 -36.12
C GLY A 135 0.46 -23.00 -36.65
N ALA A 136 0.24 -21.94 -35.85
CA ALA A 136 -0.61 -20.80 -36.21
C ALA A 136 -0.06 -20.00 -37.41
N ALA A 137 -0.92 -19.50 -38.30
CA ALA A 137 -0.47 -18.76 -39.48
C ALA A 137 0.25 -17.44 -39.14
N ALA A 138 -0.17 -16.75 -38.08
CA ALA A 138 0.38 -15.49 -37.61
C ALA A 138 0.80 -15.57 -36.13
N ILE A 139 1.72 -14.68 -35.73
CA ILE A 139 2.14 -14.56 -34.34
C ILE A 139 1.12 -13.72 -33.57
N VAL A 140 0.66 -14.22 -32.43
CA VAL A 140 -0.16 -13.45 -31.48
C VAL A 140 0.74 -12.99 -30.35
N PHE A 141 1.01 -11.68 -30.29
CA PHE A 141 1.86 -11.09 -29.27
C PHE A 141 1.08 -10.72 -28.00
N HIS A 142 1.77 -10.77 -26.85
CA HIS A 142 1.22 -10.37 -25.55
C HIS A 142 0.86 -8.87 -25.52
N PRO A 143 -0.19 -8.43 -24.79
CA PRO A 143 -0.60 -7.02 -24.70
C PRO A 143 0.52 -6.05 -24.30
N ASP A 144 1.42 -6.46 -23.40
CA ASP A 144 2.57 -5.62 -22.98
C ASP A 144 3.48 -5.25 -24.15
N LEU A 145 3.66 -6.18 -25.10
CA LEU A 145 4.44 -5.93 -26.31
C LEU A 145 3.67 -5.02 -27.28
N GLN A 146 2.36 -5.24 -27.43
CA GLN A 146 1.49 -4.44 -28.28
C GLN A 146 1.47 -2.97 -27.86
N ALA A 147 1.43 -2.70 -26.55
CA ALA A 147 1.50 -1.36 -25.99
C ALA A 147 2.84 -0.66 -26.27
N ALA A 148 3.91 -1.43 -26.50
CA ALA A 148 5.26 -0.92 -26.75
C ALA A 148 5.65 -0.91 -28.25
N VAL A 149 4.73 -1.22 -29.17
CA VAL A 149 5.01 -1.30 -30.62
C VAL A 149 5.49 0.02 -31.20
N THR A 150 5.26 1.16 -30.56
CA THR A 150 5.77 2.45 -31.04
C THR A 150 7.28 2.61 -30.85
N ASP A 151 7.92 1.78 -30.02
CA ASP A 151 9.37 1.81 -29.77
C ASP A 151 10.14 1.19 -30.96
N PRO A 152 11.03 1.93 -31.65
CA PRO A 152 11.75 1.44 -32.82
C PRO A 152 12.56 0.16 -32.57
N LEU A 153 13.14 0.02 -31.37
CA LEU A 153 13.92 -1.18 -31.02
C LEU A 153 13.01 -2.40 -30.93
N ILE A 154 11.83 -2.23 -30.35
CA ILE A 154 10.83 -3.30 -30.21
C ILE A 154 10.23 -3.67 -31.58
N GLN A 155 9.96 -2.70 -32.45
CA GLN A 155 9.53 -2.97 -33.83
C GLN A 155 10.55 -3.84 -34.58
N GLN A 156 11.84 -3.51 -34.45
CA GLN A 156 12.90 -4.30 -35.07
C GLN A 156 12.92 -5.73 -34.52
N GLN A 157 12.77 -5.91 -33.20
CA GLN A 157 12.70 -7.23 -32.59
C GLN A 157 11.50 -8.05 -33.11
N ILE A 158 10.30 -7.43 -33.19
CA ILE A 158 9.10 -8.08 -33.73
C ILE A 158 9.33 -8.55 -35.17
N LYS A 159 9.82 -7.66 -36.04
CA LYS A 159 10.12 -7.97 -37.44
C LYS A 159 11.13 -9.12 -37.57
N ASN A 160 12.16 -9.12 -36.73
CA ASN A 160 13.14 -10.21 -36.71
C ASN A 160 12.49 -11.55 -36.33
N GLN A 161 11.56 -11.57 -35.36
CA GLN A 161 10.84 -12.80 -35.00
C GLN A 161 9.92 -13.29 -36.13
N GLU A 162 9.24 -12.37 -36.83
CA GLU A 162 8.40 -12.69 -37.99
C GLU A 162 9.21 -13.30 -39.15
N GLN A 163 10.38 -12.75 -39.44
CA GLN A 163 11.28 -13.31 -40.45
C GLN A 163 11.84 -14.67 -40.02
N LEU A 164 12.18 -14.82 -38.74
CA LEU A 164 12.72 -16.06 -38.20
C LEU A 164 11.73 -17.22 -38.28
N ILE A 165 10.45 -17.01 -37.92
CA ILE A 165 9.44 -18.08 -38.01
C ILE A 165 9.20 -18.51 -39.46
N GLN A 166 9.20 -17.57 -40.40
CA GLN A 166 9.04 -17.88 -41.83
C GLN A 166 10.21 -18.72 -42.33
N SER A 167 11.44 -18.32 -41.99
CA SER A 167 12.66 -19.06 -42.35
C SER A 167 12.67 -20.47 -41.75
N ARG A 168 12.37 -20.63 -40.45
CA ARG A 168 12.32 -21.93 -39.77
C ARG A 168 11.26 -22.86 -40.39
N ARG A 169 10.07 -22.33 -40.69
CA ARG A 169 9.01 -23.10 -41.37
C ARG A 169 9.39 -23.51 -42.77
N ALA A 170 10.03 -22.63 -43.53
CA ALA A 170 10.50 -22.94 -44.88
C ALA A 170 11.57 -24.02 -44.85
N ALA A 171 12.52 -23.96 -43.91
CA ALA A 171 13.56 -24.97 -43.73
C ALA A 171 12.96 -26.35 -43.39
N LEU A 172 12.06 -26.42 -42.40
CA LEU A 172 11.39 -27.68 -42.05
C LEU A 172 10.60 -28.27 -43.24
N ARG A 173 9.90 -27.41 -44.00
CA ARG A 173 9.16 -27.85 -45.18
C ARG A 173 10.10 -28.39 -46.27
N ALA A 174 11.21 -27.71 -46.53
CA ALA A 174 12.20 -28.13 -47.52
C ALA A 174 12.82 -29.49 -47.15
N ASP A 175 13.16 -29.69 -45.87
CA ASP A 175 13.68 -30.97 -45.39
C ASP A 175 12.68 -32.12 -45.60
N LEU A 176 11.42 -31.91 -45.21
CA LEU A 176 10.36 -32.91 -45.36
C LEU A 176 10.06 -33.18 -46.84
N GLN A 177 10.09 -32.15 -47.68
CA GLN A 177 9.90 -32.29 -49.12
C GLN A 177 11.03 -33.13 -49.74
N GLY A 178 12.30 -32.89 -49.38
CA GLY A 178 13.41 -33.69 -49.89
C GLY A 178 13.33 -35.17 -49.49
N ILE A 179 12.85 -35.45 -48.28
CA ILE A 179 12.57 -36.84 -47.85
C ILE A 179 11.41 -37.44 -48.65
N GLU A 180 10.34 -36.68 -48.88
CA GLU A 180 9.20 -37.14 -49.65
C GLU A 180 9.56 -37.41 -51.12
N GLU A 181 10.31 -36.53 -51.78
CA GLU A 181 10.83 -36.75 -53.13
C GLU A 181 11.69 -38.02 -53.22
N SER A 182 12.50 -38.28 -52.18
CA SER A 182 13.28 -39.52 -52.07
C SER A 182 12.38 -40.76 -51.94
N ILE A 183 11.30 -40.67 -51.15
CA ILE A 183 10.28 -41.74 -51.03
C ILE A 183 9.59 -42.00 -52.38
N GLN A 184 9.22 -40.95 -53.11
CA GLN A 184 8.61 -41.07 -54.44
C GLN A 184 9.58 -41.74 -55.43
N GLY A 185 10.88 -41.40 -55.39
CA GLY A 185 11.90 -42.08 -56.19
C GLY A 185 12.00 -43.58 -55.90
N GLN A 186 11.95 -43.99 -54.62
CA GLN A 186 11.92 -45.40 -54.25
C GLN A 186 10.63 -46.10 -54.67
N HIS A 187 9.48 -45.41 -54.65
CA HIS A 187 8.23 -45.95 -55.16
C HIS A 187 8.27 -46.22 -56.67
N ALA A 188 8.89 -45.34 -57.45
CA ALA A 188 9.11 -45.57 -58.88
C ALA A 188 10.00 -46.80 -59.12
N LEU A 189 11.05 -47.00 -58.31
CA LEU A 189 11.88 -48.22 -58.38
C LEU A 189 11.08 -49.49 -58.05
N LEU A 190 10.20 -49.45 -57.04
CA LEU A 190 9.32 -50.58 -56.73
C LEU A 190 8.38 -50.92 -57.89
N GLN A 191 7.83 -49.91 -58.57
CA GLN A 191 7.01 -50.12 -59.76
C GLN A 191 7.82 -50.76 -60.90
N ALA A 192 9.07 -50.32 -61.12
CA ALA A 192 9.96 -50.93 -62.09
C ALA A 192 10.28 -52.40 -61.76
N TYR A 193 10.59 -52.71 -60.49
CA TYR A 193 10.79 -54.10 -60.04
C TYR A 193 9.54 -54.95 -60.25
N ALA A 194 8.35 -54.43 -59.94
CA ALA A 194 7.09 -55.15 -60.17
C ALA A 194 6.85 -55.47 -61.66
N GLY A 195 7.16 -54.52 -62.55
CA GLY A 195 7.10 -54.73 -64.01
C GLY A 195 8.08 -55.82 -64.47
N MET A 196 9.35 -55.73 -64.09
CA MET A 196 10.36 -56.74 -64.44
C MET A 196 10.00 -58.13 -63.89
N LEU A 197 9.45 -58.19 -62.69
CA LEU A 197 9.06 -59.43 -62.04
C LEU A 197 7.87 -60.07 -62.77
N THR A 198 6.94 -59.27 -63.28
CA THR A 198 5.84 -59.74 -64.15
C THR A 198 6.40 -60.34 -65.45
N SER A 199 7.31 -59.63 -66.12
CA SER A 199 7.95 -60.12 -67.35
C SER A 199 8.75 -61.42 -67.13
N ARG A 200 9.53 -61.50 -66.04
CA ARG A 200 10.31 -62.70 -65.70
C ARG A 200 9.43 -63.90 -65.36
N ARG A 201 8.31 -63.68 -64.67
CA ARG A 201 7.33 -64.75 -64.42
C ARG A 201 6.70 -65.28 -65.70
N GLY A 202 6.36 -64.40 -66.64
CA GLY A 202 5.86 -64.81 -67.95
C GLY A 202 6.90 -65.61 -68.76
N GLN A 203 8.17 -65.18 -68.72
CA GLN A 203 9.28 -65.91 -69.35
C GLN A 203 9.47 -67.29 -68.73
N LEU A 204 9.47 -67.38 -67.39
CA LEU A 204 9.60 -68.65 -66.67
C LEU A 204 8.47 -69.61 -67.05
N ALA A 205 7.22 -69.16 -67.06
CA ALA A 205 6.08 -69.99 -67.43
C ALA A 205 6.20 -70.55 -68.87
N SER A 206 6.67 -69.72 -69.81
CA SER A 206 6.88 -70.15 -71.20
C SER A 206 8.01 -71.18 -71.32
N LEU A 207 9.11 -70.98 -70.59
CA LEU A 207 10.24 -71.91 -70.56
C LEU A 207 9.88 -73.24 -69.89
N GLU A 208 9.09 -73.21 -68.83
CA GLU A 208 8.58 -74.41 -68.15
C GLU A 208 7.68 -75.23 -69.07
N GLU A 209 6.84 -74.57 -69.87
CA GLU A 209 6.00 -75.22 -70.88
C GLU A 209 6.86 -75.86 -72.00
N GLU A 210 7.83 -75.13 -72.56
CA GLU A 210 8.76 -75.67 -73.58
C GLU A 210 9.58 -76.85 -73.02
N LEU A 211 10.03 -76.73 -71.76
CA LEU A 211 10.75 -77.80 -71.07
C LEU A 211 9.88 -79.04 -70.85
N ARG A 212 8.60 -78.88 -70.51
CA ARG A 212 7.65 -79.99 -70.36
C ARG A 212 7.52 -80.78 -71.66
N HIS A 213 7.24 -80.09 -72.77
CA HIS A 213 7.12 -80.74 -74.09
C HIS A 213 8.44 -81.36 -74.56
N THR A 214 9.58 -80.69 -74.32
CA THR A 214 10.88 -81.23 -74.68
C THR A 214 11.23 -82.48 -73.86
N ARG A 215 10.88 -82.52 -72.56
CA ARG A 215 11.07 -83.70 -71.71
C ARG A 215 10.30 -84.91 -72.23
N GLU A 216 9.07 -84.71 -72.71
CA GLU A 216 8.27 -85.77 -73.33
C GLU A 216 8.96 -86.29 -74.61
N LEU A 217 9.37 -85.40 -75.52
CA LEU A 217 10.07 -85.77 -76.75
C LEU A 217 11.41 -86.48 -76.51
N VAL A 218 12.19 -86.05 -75.51
CA VAL A 218 13.46 -86.72 -75.14
C VAL A 218 13.19 -88.11 -74.57
N LYS A 219 12.13 -88.29 -73.76
CA LYS A 219 11.73 -89.59 -73.20
C LYS A 219 11.34 -90.59 -74.29
N GLU A 220 10.71 -90.10 -75.36
CA GLU A 220 10.35 -90.89 -76.54
C GLU A 220 11.50 -91.06 -77.55
N GLY A 221 12.65 -90.40 -77.33
CA GLY A 221 13.84 -90.50 -78.17
C GLY A 221 13.86 -89.58 -79.39
N TYR A 222 12.88 -88.67 -79.53
CA TYR A 222 12.74 -87.75 -80.66
C TYR A 222 13.55 -86.44 -80.52
N ALA A 223 14.13 -86.17 -79.35
CA ALA A 223 14.93 -84.97 -79.10
C ALA A 223 16.24 -85.26 -78.33
N PRO A 224 17.32 -84.46 -78.53
CA PRO A 224 18.58 -84.63 -77.79
C PRO A 224 18.48 -84.18 -76.33
N ARG A 225 19.06 -84.96 -75.39
CA ARG A 225 19.11 -84.62 -73.95
C ARG A 225 19.80 -83.28 -73.65
N ASN A 226 20.76 -82.86 -74.48
CA ASN A 226 21.44 -81.57 -74.31
C ASN A 226 20.46 -80.39 -74.39
N ARG A 227 19.41 -80.47 -75.23
CA ARG A 227 18.40 -79.40 -75.35
C ARG A 227 17.55 -79.29 -74.08
N GLN A 228 17.21 -80.41 -73.46
CA GLN A 228 16.53 -80.41 -72.17
C GLN A 228 17.38 -79.75 -71.08
N LEU A 229 18.66 -80.11 -70.95
CA LEU A 229 19.56 -79.53 -69.93
C LEU A 229 19.75 -78.02 -70.12
N GLU A 230 19.78 -77.55 -71.37
CA GLU A 230 19.82 -76.12 -71.69
C GLU A 230 18.55 -75.39 -71.19
N LEU A 231 17.36 -75.95 -71.45
CA LEU A 231 16.09 -75.41 -70.97
C LEU A 231 16.01 -75.43 -69.43
N GLU A 232 16.46 -76.50 -68.78
CA GLU A 232 16.53 -76.59 -67.32
C GLU A 232 17.42 -75.49 -66.72
N ARG A 233 18.57 -75.22 -67.33
CA ARG A 233 19.44 -74.10 -66.92
C ARG A 233 18.74 -72.75 -67.09
N MET A 234 18.06 -72.51 -68.22
CA MET A 234 17.33 -71.25 -68.44
C MET A 234 16.16 -71.03 -67.47
N VAL A 235 15.46 -72.10 -67.08
CA VAL A 235 14.44 -72.08 -66.02
C VAL A 235 15.07 -71.71 -64.68
N ALA A 236 16.19 -72.33 -64.31
CA ALA A 236 16.92 -72.03 -63.08
C ALA A 236 17.42 -70.58 -63.04
N ASP A 237 17.99 -70.08 -64.14
CA ASP A 237 18.46 -68.70 -64.28
C ASP A 237 17.31 -67.69 -64.14
N SER A 238 16.15 -67.98 -64.75
CA SER A 238 14.95 -67.15 -64.64
C SER A 238 14.38 -67.13 -63.21
N SER A 239 14.40 -68.27 -62.53
CA SER A 239 13.99 -68.39 -61.12
C SER A 239 14.93 -67.62 -60.18
N LEU A 240 16.24 -67.66 -60.42
CA LEU A 240 17.22 -66.87 -59.68
C LEU A 240 16.96 -65.37 -59.86
N ALA A 241 16.74 -64.91 -61.09
CA ALA A 241 16.42 -63.51 -61.38
C ALA A 241 15.13 -63.04 -60.67
N ILE A 242 14.10 -63.88 -60.58
CA ILE A 242 12.87 -63.58 -59.79
C ILE A 242 13.21 -63.42 -58.31
N THR A 243 14.04 -64.31 -57.76
CA THR A 243 14.45 -64.27 -56.35
C THR A 243 15.24 -63.00 -56.04
N GLU A 244 16.15 -62.58 -56.91
CA GLU A 244 16.88 -61.31 -56.79
C GLU A 244 15.95 -60.09 -56.82
N LEU A 245 14.96 -60.07 -57.72
CA LEU A 245 13.97 -58.98 -57.80
C LEU A 245 13.10 -58.91 -56.55
N LEU A 246 12.69 -60.05 -55.98
CA LEU A 246 11.96 -60.10 -54.71
C LEU A 246 12.82 -59.57 -53.56
N GLY A 247 14.10 -59.96 -53.49
CA GLY A 247 15.05 -59.46 -52.51
C GLY A 247 15.27 -57.95 -52.60
N ASN A 248 15.41 -57.43 -53.82
CA ASN A 248 15.55 -55.99 -54.07
C ASN A 248 14.26 -55.23 -53.69
N THR A 249 13.08 -55.77 -54.01
CA THR A 249 11.78 -55.21 -53.61
C THR A 249 11.69 -55.07 -52.08
N ALA A 250 12.02 -56.13 -51.35
CA ALA A 250 12.00 -56.12 -49.88
C ALA A 250 13.04 -55.13 -49.30
N ARG A 251 14.23 -55.01 -49.91
CA ARG A 251 15.25 -54.02 -49.51
C ARG A 251 14.73 -52.59 -49.71
N THR A 252 14.18 -52.28 -50.88
CA THR A 252 13.64 -50.95 -51.19
C THR A 252 12.45 -50.59 -50.28
N GLN A 253 11.55 -51.53 -49.98
CA GLN A 253 10.46 -51.30 -49.03
C GLN A 253 10.97 -50.93 -47.63
N ARG A 254 12.02 -51.60 -47.14
CA ARG A 254 12.67 -51.23 -45.87
C ARG A 254 13.24 -49.82 -45.93
N THR A 255 13.92 -49.45 -47.02
CA THR A 255 14.44 -48.09 -47.20
C THR A 255 13.32 -47.04 -47.17
N VAL A 256 12.15 -47.30 -47.77
CA VAL A 256 10.97 -46.42 -47.66
C VAL A 256 10.52 -46.27 -46.21
N GLY A 257 10.45 -47.38 -45.47
CA GLY A 257 10.13 -47.38 -44.03
C GLY A 257 11.10 -46.54 -43.21
N GLU A 258 12.41 -46.69 -43.45
CA GLU A 258 13.45 -45.89 -42.80
C GLU A 258 13.31 -44.39 -43.10
N MET A 259 13.04 -44.02 -44.35
CA MET A 259 12.84 -42.61 -44.74
C MET A 259 11.61 -42.00 -44.08
N ARG A 260 10.49 -42.74 -44.01
CA ARG A 260 9.29 -42.30 -43.28
C ARG A 260 9.60 -42.08 -41.80
N GLN A 261 10.36 -42.98 -41.19
CA GLN A 261 10.77 -42.81 -39.80
C GLN A 261 11.70 -41.61 -39.60
N ARG A 262 12.59 -41.32 -40.55
CA ARG A 262 13.40 -40.09 -40.53
C ARG A 262 12.55 -38.83 -40.64
N ALA A 263 11.52 -38.81 -41.48
CA ALA A 263 10.59 -37.68 -41.58
C ALA A 263 9.87 -37.41 -40.25
N LEU A 264 9.36 -38.47 -39.61
CA LEU A 264 8.74 -38.38 -38.28
C LEU A 264 9.74 -37.89 -37.23
N ALA A 265 10.95 -38.44 -37.20
CA ALA A 265 12.00 -38.00 -36.29
C ALA A 265 12.37 -36.52 -36.47
N ARG A 266 12.44 -36.03 -37.72
CA ARG A 266 12.70 -34.61 -38.01
C ARG A 266 11.61 -33.70 -37.46
N GLN A 267 10.34 -34.09 -37.58
CA GLN A 267 9.23 -33.34 -37.01
C GLN A 267 9.25 -33.34 -35.47
N GLN A 268 9.55 -34.50 -34.86
CA GLN A 268 9.64 -34.61 -33.41
C GLN A 268 10.80 -33.79 -32.84
N GLU A 269 11.96 -33.77 -33.52
CA GLU A 269 13.09 -32.95 -33.09
C GLU A 269 12.77 -31.46 -33.17
N TYR A 270 12.12 -31.01 -34.25
CA TYR A 270 11.66 -29.62 -34.36
C TYR A 270 10.69 -29.25 -33.23
N ARG A 271 9.72 -30.13 -32.93
CA ARG A 271 8.76 -29.91 -31.85
C ARG A 271 9.44 -29.86 -30.48
N LYS A 272 10.36 -30.79 -30.21
CA LYS A 272 11.14 -30.84 -28.98
C LYS A 272 11.98 -29.57 -28.80
N GLU A 273 12.62 -29.08 -29.86
CA GLU A 273 13.39 -27.82 -29.83
C GLU A 273 12.48 -26.63 -29.48
N VAL A 274 11.31 -26.54 -30.10
CA VAL A 274 10.32 -25.48 -29.82
C VAL A 274 9.83 -25.55 -28.37
N GLU A 275 9.46 -26.74 -27.88
CA GLU A 275 8.96 -26.93 -26.52
C GLU A 275 10.02 -26.65 -25.45
N THR A 276 11.27 -27.07 -25.69
CA THR A 276 12.40 -26.79 -24.77
C THR A 276 12.67 -25.29 -24.69
N ASN A 277 12.79 -24.64 -25.85
CA ASN A 277 13.01 -23.19 -25.91
C ASN A 277 11.83 -22.42 -25.29
N LEU A 278 10.59 -22.87 -25.50
CA LEU A 278 9.41 -22.22 -24.91
C LEU A 278 9.41 -22.32 -23.39
N ALA A 279 9.79 -23.47 -22.83
CA ALA A 279 9.91 -23.65 -21.39
C ALA A 279 10.97 -22.71 -20.79
N ASP A 280 12.14 -22.60 -21.43
CA ASP A 280 13.20 -21.71 -20.97
C ASP A 280 12.81 -20.23 -21.04
N ILE A 281 12.32 -19.79 -22.20
CA ILE A 281 11.87 -18.41 -22.40
C ILE A 281 10.71 -18.06 -21.47
N THR A 282 9.78 -18.99 -21.21
CA THR A 282 8.68 -18.74 -20.28
C THR A 282 9.17 -18.51 -18.85
N ARG A 283 10.18 -19.26 -18.40
CA ARG A 283 10.81 -19.01 -17.09
C ARG A 283 11.51 -17.65 -17.04
N GLU A 284 12.23 -17.28 -18.09
CA GLU A 284 12.89 -15.96 -18.16
C GLU A 284 11.89 -14.81 -18.19
N VAL A 285 10.82 -14.93 -18.99
CA VAL A 285 9.73 -13.95 -19.05
C VAL A 285 9.11 -13.75 -17.67
N GLN A 286 8.84 -14.81 -16.92
CA GLN A 286 8.27 -14.68 -15.57
C GLN A 286 9.24 -13.96 -14.63
N SER A 287 10.53 -14.31 -14.65
CA SER A 287 11.54 -13.65 -13.81
C SER A 287 11.69 -12.17 -14.12
N ASP A 288 11.69 -11.81 -15.41
CA ASP A 288 11.89 -10.43 -15.83
C ASP A 288 10.59 -9.61 -15.77
N ALA A 289 9.40 -10.24 -15.77
CA ALA A 289 8.13 -9.56 -15.48
C ALA A 289 8.11 -8.99 -14.05
N ASP A 290 8.57 -9.77 -13.07
CA ASP A 290 8.62 -9.34 -11.68
C ASP A 290 9.64 -8.22 -11.48
N LYS A 291 10.82 -8.34 -12.10
CA LYS A 291 11.85 -7.27 -12.10
C LYS A 291 11.36 -6.01 -12.81
N PHE A 292 10.69 -6.14 -13.94
CA PHE A 292 10.13 -5.03 -14.69
C PHE A 292 9.15 -4.24 -13.83
N THR A 293 8.25 -4.93 -13.11
CA THR A 293 7.27 -4.30 -12.22
C THR A 293 7.95 -3.62 -11.03
N ALA A 294 8.94 -4.29 -10.41
CA ALA A 294 9.69 -3.74 -9.29
C ALA A 294 10.49 -2.48 -9.68
N LEU A 295 11.25 -2.55 -10.78
CA LEU A 295 12.06 -1.42 -11.26
C LEU A 295 11.21 -0.26 -11.78
N LYS A 296 10.02 -0.54 -12.34
CA LYS A 296 9.06 0.50 -12.67
C LYS A 296 8.62 1.25 -11.41
N ALA A 297 8.27 0.52 -10.35
CA ALA A 297 7.89 1.12 -9.08
C ALA A 297 9.05 1.92 -8.45
N ASP A 298 10.29 1.46 -8.58
CA ASP A 298 11.46 2.21 -8.12
C ASP A 298 11.73 3.47 -8.93
N LEU A 299 11.53 3.42 -10.26
CA LEU A 299 11.59 4.60 -11.11
C LEU A 299 10.48 5.61 -10.74
N ASP A 300 9.25 5.14 -10.56
CA ASP A 300 8.12 6.00 -10.16
C ASP A 300 8.35 6.65 -8.78
N ARG A 301 9.06 5.97 -7.86
CA ARG A 301 9.44 6.52 -6.54
C ARG A 301 10.46 7.66 -6.61
N THR A 302 11.23 7.78 -7.70
CA THR A 302 12.15 8.93 -7.87
C THR A 302 11.41 10.26 -7.90
N GLU A 303 10.11 10.26 -8.23
CA GLU A 303 9.24 11.42 -8.13
C GLU A 303 8.38 11.33 -6.85
N ILE A 304 8.77 12.11 -5.84
CA ILE A 304 8.11 12.14 -4.55
C ILE A 304 6.88 13.05 -4.64
N ARG A 305 5.70 12.46 -4.47
CA ARG A 305 4.40 13.15 -4.59
C ARG A 305 3.70 13.31 -3.25
N ALA A 306 2.83 14.32 -3.17
CA ALA A 306 2.05 14.60 -1.96
C ALA A 306 0.99 13.51 -1.69
N PRO A 307 0.96 12.86 -0.50
CA PRO A 307 -0.08 11.89 -0.13
C PRO A 307 -1.46 12.50 0.12
N ALA A 308 -1.54 13.82 0.34
CA ALA A 308 -2.79 14.55 0.54
C ALA A 308 -2.61 16.02 0.17
N ALA A 309 -3.72 16.74 0.00
CA ALA A 309 -3.71 18.18 -0.10
C ALA A 309 -3.46 18.82 1.28
N GLY A 310 -2.70 19.91 1.34
CA GLY A 310 -2.38 20.58 2.59
C GLY A 310 -1.18 21.51 2.49
N GLN A 311 -0.80 22.08 3.62
CA GLN A 311 0.36 22.96 3.72
C GLN A 311 1.63 22.16 4.04
N VAL A 312 2.73 22.47 3.36
CA VAL A 312 4.05 21.87 3.60
C VAL A 312 4.69 22.47 4.85
N VAL A 313 5.12 21.60 5.78
CA VAL A 313 5.76 21.98 7.04
C VAL A 313 6.99 21.11 7.30
N GLY A 314 8.07 21.72 7.78
CA GLY A 314 9.29 21.02 8.18
C GLY A 314 10.09 20.47 7.00
N LEU A 315 10.26 21.27 5.95
CA LEU A 315 11.05 20.93 4.78
C LEU A 315 12.54 20.77 5.14
N ALA A 316 12.97 19.52 5.26
CA ALA A 316 14.33 19.15 5.66
C ALA A 316 15.36 19.32 4.53
N VAL A 317 14.92 19.25 3.26
CA VAL A 317 15.81 19.30 2.09
C VAL A 317 15.38 20.40 1.13
N GLN A 318 16.20 21.44 1.03
CA GLN A 318 15.91 22.64 0.26
C GLN A 318 16.86 22.84 -0.93
N THR A 319 18.00 22.13 -0.95
CA THR A 319 19.06 22.32 -1.93
C THR A 319 19.11 21.19 -2.95
N VAL A 320 19.34 21.55 -4.22
CA VAL A 320 19.64 20.60 -5.29
C VAL A 320 21.01 19.96 -5.01
N GLY A 321 21.13 18.65 -5.22
CA GLY A 321 22.34 17.87 -4.94
C GLY A 321 22.43 17.32 -3.51
N ALA A 322 21.47 17.64 -2.64
CA ALA A 322 21.41 17.04 -1.31
C ALA A 322 21.14 15.53 -1.37
N VAL A 323 21.76 14.77 -0.48
CA VAL A 323 21.60 13.31 -0.39
C VAL A 323 20.53 12.99 0.65
N VAL A 324 19.52 12.24 0.23
CA VAL A 324 18.44 11.71 1.07
C VAL A 324 18.76 10.27 1.46
N GLN A 325 18.67 9.96 2.74
CA GLN A 325 18.84 8.60 3.26
C GLN A 325 17.54 7.79 3.14
N ALA A 326 17.67 6.46 3.14
CA ALA A 326 16.52 5.56 3.20
C ALA A 326 15.70 5.78 4.48
N GLY A 327 14.38 5.95 4.34
CA GLY A 327 13.45 6.23 5.44
C GLY A 327 13.53 7.65 6.01
N GLN A 328 14.31 8.55 5.40
CA GLN A 328 14.39 9.92 5.89
C GLN A 328 13.08 10.68 5.65
N GLN A 329 12.58 11.35 6.69
CA GLN A 329 11.47 12.28 6.58
C GLN A 329 11.93 13.57 5.89
N LEU A 330 11.25 13.91 4.80
CA LEU A 330 11.56 15.07 3.96
C LEU A 330 10.74 16.30 4.33
N MET A 331 9.46 16.09 4.62
CA MET A 331 8.52 17.13 5.05
C MET A 331 7.25 16.50 5.65
N GLY A 332 6.43 17.29 6.32
CA GLY A 332 5.07 16.95 6.70
C GLY A 332 4.06 17.74 5.89
N ILE A 333 2.92 17.13 5.57
CA ILE A 333 1.77 17.83 4.98
C ILE A 333 0.66 17.91 6.02
N VAL A 334 0.18 19.13 6.27
CA VAL A 334 -0.93 19.42 7.19
C VAL A 334 -2.18 19.74 6.35
N PRO A 335 -3.22 18.89 6.37
CA PRO A 335 -4.47 19.16 5.69
C PRO A 335 -5.14 20.46 6.20
N PRO A 336 -5.84 21.21 5.33
CA PRO A 336 -6.41 22.51 5.69
C PRO A 336 -7.61 22.42 6.65
N ASP A 337 -8.32 21.28 6.68
CA ASP A 337 -9.58 21.10 7.42
C ASP A 337 -9.45 20.19 8.65
N GLU A 338 -8.31 20.24 9.35
CA GLU A 338 -8.16 19.47 10.60
C GLU A 338 -8.92 20.15 11.75
N PRO A 339 -9.74 19.39 12.52
CA PRO A 339 -10.47 19.96 13.66
C PRO A 339 -9.47 20.47 14.70
N LEU A 340 -9.64 21.73 15.09
CA LEU A 340 -8.85 22.32 16.16
C LEU A 340 -9.25 21.68 17.49
N VAL A 341 -8.25 21.26 18.25
CA VAL A 341 -8.40 20.72 19.60
C VAL A 341 -7.68 21.63 20.59
N LEU A 342 -8.23 21.77 21.77
CA LEU A 342 -7.56 22.51 22.83
C LEU A 342 -6.73 21.55 23.66
N GLU A 343 -5.44 21.83 23.77
CA GLU A 343 -4.52 21.10 24.62
C GLU A 343 -4.37 21.85 25.94
N ALA A 344 -4.96 21.30 27.00
CA ALA A 344 -4.88 21.82 28.35
C ALA A 344 -3.86 21.03 29.18
N ARG A 345 -3.02 21.75 29.92
CA ARG A 345 -2.01 21.19 30.83
C ARG A 345 -2.65 21.04 32.21
N VAL A 346 -2.92 19.80 32.60
CA VAL A 346 -3.51 19.47 33.91
C VAL A 346 -2.38 19.18 34.91
N ALA A 347 -2.44 19.84 36.06
CA ALA A 347 -1.46 19.63 37.11
C ALA A 347 -1.55 18.20 37.69
N PRO A 348 -0.41 17.54 38.02
CA PRO A 348 -0.42 16.13 38.42
C PRO A 348 -1.26 15.82 39.66
N HIS A 349 -1.38 16.77 40.59
CA HIS A 349 -2.19 16.62 41.81
C HIS A 349 -3.71 16.72 41.57
N LEU A 350 -4.16 17.03 40.35
CA LEU A 350 -5.57 17.17 39.98
C LEU A 350 -6.05 16.07 39.02
N ILE A 351 -5.15 15.16 38.58
CA ILE A 351 -5.46 14.13 37.57
C ILE A 351 -6.55 13.16 38.02
N ASP A 352 -6.62 12.81 39.30
CA ASP A 352 -7.59 11.85 39.87
C ASP A 352 -9.05 12.26 39.62
N LYS A 353 -9.30 13.56 39.42
CA LYS A 353 -10.63 14.13 39.20
C LYS A 353 -10.99 14.27 37.72
N VAL A 354 -10.04 14.11 36.81
CA VAL A 354 -10.20 14.41 35.39
C VAL A 354 -10.37 13.11 34.62
N ARG A 355 -11.50 12.96 33.91
CA ARG A 355 -11.82 11.76 33.11
C ARG A 355 -12.35 12.16 31.73
N PRO A 356 -12.09 11.37 30.68
CA PRO A 356 -12.69 11.60 29.37
C PRO A 356 -14.23 11.66 29.45
N GLY A 357 -14.85 12.54 28.66
CA GLY A 357 -16.29 12.78 28.60
C GLY A 357 -16.81 13.91 29.52
N LEU A 358 -15.96 14.52 30.35
CA LEU A 358 -16.36 15.66 31.17
C LEU A 358 -16.53 16.93 30.32
N HIS A 359 -17.53 17.75 30.66
CA HIS A 359 -17.69 19.08 30.06
C HIS A 359 -16.60 20.03 30.56
N ALA A 360 -16.13 20.92 29.68
CA ALA A 360 -15.10 21.89 29.98
C ALA A 360 -15.51 23.27 29.46
N ASP A 361 -15.30 24.30 30.28
CA ASP A 361 -15.53 25.68 29.91
C ASP A 361 -14.21 26.29 29.44
N VAL A 362 -14.15 26.68 28.17
CA VAL A 362 -12.97 27.26 27.54
C VAL A 362 -13.12 28.78 27.46
N ARG A 363 -12.12 29.49 27.98
CA ARG A 363 -12.03 30.95 27.92
C ARG A 363 -10.82 31.35 27.09
N PHE A 364 -11.04 32.19 26.08
CA PHE A 364 -9.98 32.68 25.22
C PHE A 364 -9.55 34.08 25.65
N SER A 365 -8.31 34.23 26.08
CA SER A 365 -7.74 35.52 26.48
C SER A 365 -7.38 36.42 25.29
N ALA A 366 -7.30 35.85 24.07
CA ALA A 366 -6.88 36.55 22.86
C ALA A 366 -7.98 37.40 22.18
N PHE A 367 -9.26 37.25 22.54
CA PHE A 367 -10.34 38.03 21.93
C PHE A 367 -10.53 39.37 22.64
N ALA A 368 -9.90 40.42 22.12
CA ALA A 368 -9.93 41.78 22.66
C ALA A 368 -11.35 42.38 22.87
N HIS A 369 -12.37 41.87 22.20
CA HIS A 369 -13.74 42.42 22.20
C HIS A 369 -14.77 41.54 22.96
N SER A 370 -14.35 40.43 23.59
CA SER A 370 -15.22 39.58 24.41
C SER A 370 -14.41 38.75 25.41
N PRO A 371 -13.78 39.37 26.43
CA PRO A 371 -12.90 38.68 27.39
C PRO A 371 -13.63 37.66 28.28
N GLN A 372 -14.97 37.65 28.28
CA GLN A 372 -15.81 36.72 29.04
C GLN A 372 -16.49 35.65 28.18
N LEU A 373 -16.05 35.46 26.92
CA LEU A 373 -16.63 34.41 26.08
C LEU A 373 -16.25 33.02 26.64
N VAL A 374 -17.26 32.33 27.19
CA VAL A 374 -17.13 30.94 27.61
C VAL A 374 -17.64 30.05 26.48
N VAL A 375 -16.74 29.23 25.95
CA VAL A 375 -17.04 28.27 24.90
C VAL A 375 -17.10 26.88 25.50
N GLN A 376 -18.21 26.19 25.30
CA GLN A 376 -18.41 24.85 25.83
C GLN A 376 -17.59 23.82 25.03
N GLY A 377 -16.73 23.09 25.73
CA GLY A 377 -15.95 21.98 25.24
C GLY A 377 -16.28 20.68 25.97
N GLU A 378 -15.78 19.58 25.43
CA GLU A 378 -15.85 18.25 26.03
C GLU A 378 -14.45 17.65 26.03
N LEU A 379 -14.06 17.05 27.16
CA LEU A 379 -12.77 16.41 27.31
C LEU A 379 -12.74 15.11 26.50
N ALA A 380 -12.07 15.15 25.35
CA ALA A 380 -11.97 14.00 24.45
C ALA A 380 -11.02 12.92 24.98
N SER A 381 -9.87 13.32 25.52
CA SER A 381 -8.87 12.37 26.04
C SER A 381 -7.92 13.04 27.02
N VAL A 382 -7.29 12.24 27.89
CA VAL A 382 -6.22 12.66 28.80
C VAL A 382 -5.04 11.72 28.61
N SER A 383 -3.80 12.22 28.59
CA SER A 383 -2.62 11.37 28.49
C SER A 383 -2.52 10.42 29.69
N GLY A 384 -2.19 9.16 29.43
CA GLY A 384 -1.91 8.19 30.49
C GLY A 384 -0.56 8.44 31.17
N ASP A 385 0.35 9.13 30.48
CA ASP A 385 1.70 9.41 30.94
C ASP A 385 1.88 10.89 31.31
N LEU A 386 2.79 11.12 32.25
CA LEU A 386 3.22 12.44 32.71
C LEU A 386 4.26 13.02 31.74
N LEU A 387 3.96 14.19 31.16
CA LEU A 387 4.84 14.88 30.21
C LEU A 387 5.61 16.00 30.91
N THR A 388 6.86 16.21 30.51
CA THR A 388 7.70 17.32 31.02
C THR A 388 7.84 18.39 29.95
N ASP A 389 7.58 19.63 30.30
CA ASP A 389 7.84 20.77 29.41
C ASP A 389 9.35 21.02 29.30
N ALA A 390 9.89 20.98 28.08
CA ALA A 390 11.32 21.16 27.81
C ALA A 390 11.85 22.56 28.19
N GLN A 391 10.98 23.58 28.32
CA GLN A 391 11.39 24.93 28.68
C GLN A 391 11.23 25.23 30.18
N SER A 392 10.15 24.75 30.81
CA SER A 392 9.82 25.08 32.20
C SER A 392 10.15 23.97 33.20
N ASN A 393 10.52 22.78 32.72
CA ASN A 393 10.76 21.56 33.51
C ASN A 393 9.59 21.18 34.45
N GLN A 394 8.39 21.70 34.18
CA GLN A 394 7.17 21.37 34.90
C GLN A 394 6.54 20.13 34.28
N THR A 395 6.07 19.23 35.14
CA THR A 395 5.38 18.01 34.73
C THR A 395 3.87 18.22 34.70
N TYR A 396 3.20 17.73 33.66
CA TYR A 396 1.77 17.90 33.45
C TYR A 396 1.17 16.69 32.70
N TYR A 397 -0.13 16.49 32.86
CA TYR A 397 -0.92 15.59 32.00
C TYR A 397 -1.55 16.39 30.87
N LEU A 398 -1.52 15.85 29.65
CA LEU A 398 -2.07 16.50 28.47
C LEU A 398 -3.55 16.12 28.33
N ALA A 399 -4.43 17.07 28.57
CA ALA A 399 -5.87 16.94 28.36
C ALA A 399 -6.27 17.56 27.01
N ARG A 400 -6.90 16.78 26.13
CA ARG A 400 -7.41 17.26 24.83
C ARG A 400 -8.91 17.53 24.92
N VAL A 401 -9.30 18.77 24.74
CA VAL A 401 -10.70 19.22 24.77
C VAL A 401 -11.15 19.55 23.35
N LYS A 402 -12.27 18.97 22.93
CA LYS A 402 -12.93 19.30 21.66
C LYS A 402 -14.03 20.32 21.92
N VAL A 403 -14.16 21.31 21.04
CA VAL A 403 -15.26 22.27 21.13
C VAL A 403 -16.57 21.57 20.75
N THR A 404 -17.59 21.69 21.59
CA THR A 404 -18.91 21.09 21.31
C THR A 404 -19.63 21.85 20.18
N PRO A 405 -20.61 21.25 19.49
CA PRO A 405 -21.40 21.95 18.48
C PRO A 405 -22.06 23.25 19.00
N ASP A 406 -22.46 23.29 20.27
CA ASP A 406 -23.04 24.47 20.90
C ASP A 406 -21.99 25.52 21.27
N GLY A 407 -20.79 25.07 21.67
CA GLY A 407 -19.62 25.93 21.79
C GLY A 407 -19.25 26.60 20.45
N MET A 408 -19.31 25.86 19.33
CA MET A 408 -19.06 26.40 17.99
C MET A 408 -20.08 27.46 17.58
N LYS A 409 -21.37 27.29 17.92
CA LYS A 409 -22.40 28.32 17.71
C LYS A 409 -22.10 29.59 18.51
N THR A 410 -21.65 29.43 19.75
CA THR A 410 -21.29 30.54 20.66
C THR A 410 -20.04 31.29 20.18
N LEU A 411 -19.12 30.58 19.52
CA LEU A 411 -17.93 31.12 18.87
C LEU A 411 -18.29 31.96 17.62
N GLY A 412 -19.36 31.61 16.90
CA GLY A 412 -19.88 32.35 15.76
C GLY A 412 -18.89 32.41 14.59
N ALA A 413 -18.67 33.61 14.02
CA ALA A 413 -17.76 33.84 12.89
C ALA A 413 -16.28 34.07 13.29
N ARG A 414 -15.93 33.83 14.55
CA ARG A 414 -14.57 34.06 15.06
C ARG A 414 -13.69 32.86 14.75
N HIS A 415 -12.57 33.11 14.08
CA HIS A 415 -11.66 32.05 13.64
C HIS A 415 -10.66 31.73 14.75
N LEU A 416 -10.65 30.49 15.21
CA LEU A 416 -9.60 29.98 16.10
C LEU A 416 -8.33 29.76 15.28
N GLN A 417 -7.19 30.15 15.83
CA GLN A 417 -5.88 29.94 15.21
C GLN A 417 -5.02 29.04 16.12
N PRO A 418 -4.24 28.12 15.54
CA PRO A 418 -3.26 27.35 16.29
C PRO A 418 -2.29 28.27 17.05
N GLY A 419 -1.93 27.90 18.28
CA GLY A 419 -1.07 28.67 19.16
C GLY A 419 -1.79 29.72 20.03
N MET A 420 -3.11 29.89 19.89
CA MET A 420 -3.88 30.82 20.72
C MET A 420 -3.95 30.32 22.18
N PRO A 421 -3.57 31.13 23.19
CA PRO A 421 -3.69 30.73 24.59
C PRO A 421 -5.16 30.71 25.02
N ALA A 422 -5.52 29.70 25.81
CA ALA A 422 -6.85 29.52 26.36
C ALA A 422 -6.75 29.04 27.81
N GLU A 423 -7.70 29.45 28.65
CA GLU A 423 -7.89 28.89 29.98
C GLU A 423 -9.04 27.89 29.91
N VAL A 424 -8.78 26.65 30.32
CA VAL A 424 -9.74 25.55 30.25
C VAL A 424 -10.09 25.14 31.67
N VAL A 425 -11.37 25.23 32.01
CA VAL A 425 -11.90 24.79 33.30
C VAL A 425 -12.69 23.50 33.08
N ILE A 426 -12.10 22.36 33.45
CA ILE A 426 -12.74 21.05 33.31
C ILE A 426 -13.70 20.83 34.48
N LYS A 427 -15.00 20.61 34.22
CA LYS A 427 -16.02 20.38 35.25
C LYS A 427 -15.90 18.96 35.78
N THR A 428 -15.44 18.82 37.01
CA THR A 428 -15.15 17.52 37.65
C THR A 428 -16.26 17.02 38.58
N GLY A 429 -17.34 17.80 38.72
CA GLY A 429 -18.54 17.45 39.48
C GLY A 429 -19.26 18.68 40.03
N GLU A 430 -20.32 18.46 40.78
CA GLU A 430 -21.08 19.49 41.50
C GLU A 430 -20.91 19.28 43.01
N ARG A 431 -20.68 20.36 43.76
CA ARG A 431 -20.63 20.35 45.22
C ARG A 431 -21.63 21.33 45.79
N THR A 432 -22.21 20.99 46.93
CA THR A 432 -23.07 21.94 47.65
C THR A 432 -22.22 22.98 48.38
N MET A 433 -22.74 24.20 48.57
CA MET A 433 -22.04 25.25 49.32
C MET A 433 -21.66 24.77 50.73
N LEU A 434 -22.53 23.97 51.36
CA LEU A 434 -22.28 23.35 52.66
C LEU A 434 -21.03 22.43 52.62
N THR A 435 -20.91 21.60 51.58
CA THR A 435 -19.73 20.73 51.38
C THR A 435 -18.46 21.52 51.11
N TYR A 436 -18.54 22.66 50.42
CA TYR A 436 -17.39 23.53 50.17
C TYR A 436 -16.84 24.15 51.46
N LEU A 437 -17.72 24.65 52.33
CA LEU A 437 -17.34 25.28 53.61
C LEU A 437 -16.84 24.27 54.65
N LEU A 438 -17.50 23.12 54.78
CA LEU A 438 -17.18 22.09 55.80
C LEU A 438 -16.16 21.05 55.33
N GLY A 439 -15.94 20.90 54.02
CA GLY A 439 -15.05 19.90 53.42
C GLY A 439 -13.60 19.93 53.94
N PRO A 440 -12.94 21.10 54.05
CA PRO A 440 -11.57 21.20 54.56
C PRO A 440 -11.44 20.80 56.03
N LEU A 441 -12.45 21.11 56.86
CA LEU A 441 -12.51 20.75 58.28
C LEU A 441 -12.68 19.24 58.44
N LEU A 442 -13.62 18.65 57.71
CA LEU A 442 -13.91 17.22 57.73
C LEU A 442 -12.71 16.39 57.24
N LYS A 443 -12.03 16.82 56.16
CA LYS A 443 -10.82 16.13 55.66
C LYS A 443 -9.67 16.16 56.67
N ARG A 444 -9.43 17.29 57.33
CA ARG A 444 -8.39 17.41 58.38
C ARG A 444 -8.70 16.55 59.60
N MET A 445 -9.96 16.47 60.01
CA MET A 445 -10.38 15.56 61.08
C MET A 445 -10.19 14.09 60.68
N SER A 446 -10.52 13.71 59.44
CA SER A 446 -10.35 12.33 58.97
C SER A 446 -8.88 11.88 58.84
N GLY A 447 -7.96 12.80 58.53
CA GLY A 447 -6.52 12.51 58.51
C GLY A 447 -5.89 12.43 59.91
N SER A 448 -6.52 13.03 60.92
CA SER A 448 -6.07 12.96 62.31
C SER A 448 -6.54 11.70 63.06
N LEU A 449 -7.55 10.98 62.54
CA LEU A 449 -8.07 9.73 63.13
C LEU A 449 -7.53 8.47 62.43
N LYS A 450 -6.55 8.61 61.55
CA LYS A 450 -5.75 7.51 61.01
C LYS A 450 -4.29 7.78 61.34
N GLU A 451 -3.78 7.11 62.37
CA GLU A 451 -2.36 6.76 62.42
C GLU A 451 -2.10 5.75 61.28
N GLU A 452 -0.90 5.79 60.69
CA GLU A 452 -0.50 4.92 59.58
C GLU A 452 -0.73 3.42 59.85
#